data_AF-A0AAV5Z742-F1
#
_entry.id   AF-A0AAV5Z742-F1
#
_cell.length_a   1.000
_cell.length_b   1.000
_cell.length_c   1.000
_cell.angle_alpha   90.00
_cell.angle_beta   90.00
_cell.angle_gamma   90.00
#
_symmetry.space_group_name_H-M   'P 1'
#
loop_
_entity.id
_entity.type
_entity.pdbx_description
1 polymer ?
#
loop_
_entity_poly.entity_id
_entity_poly.type
_entity_poly.pdbx_seq_one_letter_code
_entity_poly.pdbx_strand_id
1 'polypeptide(L)'
;MPKQPRRDSKPHPPRRPTPAALNLSGFEAASLVKFAYFTDRAPVPGTLLYTAFRRNMPPGVKEFAVRTPVTFFYGIQQTGGLLNIQVRWINPDGVVTRTSDLPMDQSQEGALWTWQVDRLEKRDLAQAGVWVVELLISGHRVGRYPLLVRA
;
A
#
# COMPACT_ATOMS: atom_id res chain seq x y z
N MET A 1 -37.69 -42.15 30.52
CA MET A 1 -37.74 -40.97 29.62
C MET A 1 -36.39 -40.27 29.64
N PRO A 2 -35.81 -39.91 28.48
CA PRO A 2 -34.46 -39.36 28.36
C PRO A 2 -34.48 -37.82 28.38
N LYS A 3 -33.39 -37.19 28.86
CA LYS A 3 -32.92 -35.79 28.64
C LYS A 3 -31.85 -35.50 29.72
N GLN A 4 -30.67 -34.94 29.52
CA GLN A 4 -29.96 -34.30 28.40
C GLN A 4 -28.54 -33.98 28.96
N PRO A 5 -27.41 -34.19 28.24
CA PRO A 5 -26.09 -33.92 28.82
C PRO A 5 -25.81 -32.42 28.88
N ARG A 6 -25.29 -31.96 30.03
CA ARG A 6 -24.79 -30.59 30.25
C ARG A 6 -23.66 -30.30 29.26
N ARG A 7 -23.84 -29.27 28.43
CA ARG A 7 -22.82 -28.76 27.51
C ARG A 7 -21.90 -27.83 28.28
N ASP A 8 -20.67 -28.26 28.50
CA ASP A 8 -19.60 -27.42 29.03
C ASP A 8 -19.30 -26.29 28.04
N SER A 9 -19.64 -25.06 28.43
CA SER A 9 -19.23 -23.86 27.72
C SER A 9 -17.75 -23.61 27.99
N LYS A 10 -16.88 -24.06 27.08
CA LYS A 10 -15.45 -23.67 27.08
C LYS A 10 -15.35 -22.13 27.02
N PRO A 11 -14.52 -21.49 27.87
CA PRO A 11 -14.31 -20.05 27.79
C PRO A 11 -13.69 -19.71 26.42
N HIS A 12 -14.30 -18.75 25.73
CA HIS A 12 -13.71 -18.16 24.53
C HIS A 12 -12.34 -17.57 24.91
N PRO A 13 -11.25 -17.91 24.20
CA PRO A 13 -9.97 -17.25 24.41
C PRO A 13 -10.14 -15.74 24.16
N PRO A 14 -9.52 -14.87 24.97
CA PRO A 14 -9.61 -13.44 24.77
C PRO A 14 -9.10 -13.08 23.38
N ARG A 15 -9.93 -12.36 22.62
CA ARG A 15 -9.62 -11.84 21.29
C ARG A 15 -8.32 -11.02 21.43
N ARG A 16 -7.24 -11.47 20.81
CA ARG A 16 -5.94 -10.77 20.83
C ARG A 16 -6.19 -9.32 20.38
N PRO A 17 -5.78 -8.29 21.14
CA PRO A 17 -6.00 -6.91 20.75
C PRO A 17 -5.26 -6.65 19.43
N THR A 18 -5.95 -6.06 18.45
CA THR A 18 -5.34 -5.57 17.22
C THR A 18 -4.22 -4.58 17.59
N PRO A 19 -3.01 -4.68 17.04
CA PRO A 19 -1.94 -3.72 17.31
C PRO A 19 -2.41 -2.30 16.99
N ALA A 20 -2.10 -1.34 17.85
CA ALA A 20 -2.34 0.07 17.54
C ALA A 20 -1.40 0.50 16.40
N ALA A 21 -1.89 1.34 15.49
CA ALA A 21 -1.05 1.90 14.44
C ALA A 21 0.02 2.82 15.05
N LEU A 22 1.24 2.74 14.50
CA LEU A 22 2.36 3.58 14.92
C LEU A 22 2.06 5.04 14.61
N ASN A 23 2.21 5.89 15.62
CA ASN A 23 2.17 7.33 15.46
C ASN A 23 3.60 7.83 15.21
N LEU A 24 3.88 8.25 13.99
CA LEU A 24 5.21 8.66 13.53
C LEU A 24 5.22 10.16 13.30
N SER A 25 6.35 10.81 13.57
CA SER A 25 6.58 12.16 13.07
C SER A 25 6.70 12.16 11.53
N GLY A 26 6.49 13.32 10.90
CA GLY A 26 6.61 13.44 9.44
C GLY A 26 7.99 13.06 8.90
N PHE A 27 9.06 13.31 9.65
CA PHE A 27 10.43 12.95 9.25
C PHE A 27 10.65 11.44 9.34
N GLU A 28 10.23 10.81 10.44
CA GLU A 28 10.29 9.35 10.58
C GLU A 28 9.50 8.67 9.47
N ALA A 29 8.26 9.09 9.24
CA ALA A 29 7.41 8.59 8.18
C ALA A 29 8.09 8.68 6.80
N ALA A 30 8.69 9.83 6.46
CA ALA A 30 9.38 10.02 5.18
C ALA A 30 10.60 9.09 5.01
N SER A 31 11.34 8.83 6.09
CA SER A 31 12.51 7.95 6.05
C SER A 31 12.19 6.47 5.80
N LEU A 32 10.93 6.07 6.02
CA LEU A 32 10.50 4.68 5.83
C LEU A 32 10.31 4.29 4.37
N VAL A 33 10.14 5.23 3.45
CA VAL A 33 9.94 4.89 2.03
C VAL A 33 11.26 4.41 1.44
N LYS A 34 11.35 3.13 1.10
CA LYS A 34 12.53 2.52 0.47
C LYS A 34 12.57 2.78 -1.03
N PHE A 35 11.42 2.67 -1.68
CA PHE A 35 11.21 3.01 -3.08
C PHE A 35 9.70 3.21 -3.32
N ALA A 36 9.37 3.95 -4.36
CA ALA A 36 8.01 4.09 -4.86
C ALA A 36 8.05 4.53 -6.32
N TYR A 37 7.31 3.84 -7.19
CA TYR A 37 7.25 4.11 -8.62
C TYR A 37 6.05 3.42 -9.27
N PHE A 38 5.75 3.79 -10.52
CA PHE A 38 4.67 3.17 -11.28
C PHE A 38 5.14 1.95 -12.05
N THR A 39 4.29 0.95 -12.17
CA THR A 39 4.56 -0.27 -12.95
C THR A 39 3.29 -0.73 -13.68
N ASP A 40 3.47 -1.41 -14.80
CA ASP A 40 2.41 -2.07 -15.56
C ASP A 40 2.16 -3.50 -15.06
N ARG A 41 3.09 -4.06 -14.26
CA ARG A 41 3.06 -5.43 -13.76
C ARG A 41 3.26 -5.48 -12.25
N ALA A 42 2.16 -5.48 -11.52
CA ALA A 42 2.21 -5.71 -10.08
C ALA A 42 2.84 -7.08 -9.74
N PRO A 43 3.70 -7.17 -8.72
CA PRO A 43 4.16 -8.47 -8.23
C PRO A 43 2.97 -9.29 -7.70
N VAL A 44 3.10 -10.62 -7.77
CA VAL A 44 2.12 -11.52 -7.17
C VAL A 44 2.19 -11.38 -5.64
N PRO A 45 1.07 -11.30 -4.90
CA PRO A 45 1.09 -11.28 -3.44
C PRO A 45 1.93 -12.41 -2.86
N GLY A 46 2.75 -12.11 -1.85
CA GLY A 46 3.70 -13.05 -1.26
C GLY A 46 5.02 -13.23 -2.03
N THR A 47 5.20 -12.55 -3.17
CA THR A 47 6.50 -12.54 -3.87
C THR A 47 7.56 -11.89 -2.98
N LEU A 48 8.63 -12.62 -2.69
CA LEU A 48 9.83 -12.06 -2.06
C LEU A 48 10.61 -11.26 -3.11
N LEU A 49 10.77 -9.97 -2.86
CA LEU A 49 11.46 -9.05 -3.76
C LEU A 49 12.84 -8.70 -3.22
N TYR A 50 13.81 -8.62 -4.12
CA TYR A 50 15.20 -8.31 -3.80
C TYR A 50 15.59 -7.00 -4.45
N THR A 51 15.86 -5.99 -3.63
CA THR A 51 16.30 -4.67 -4.10
C THR A 51 17.74 -4.68 -4.59
N ALA A 52 18.58 -5.60 -4.09
CA ALA A 52 19.94 -5.81 -4.58
C ALA A 52 19.91 -6.14 -6.08
N PHE A 53 20.54 -5.30 -6.89
CA PHE A 53 20.57 -5.39 -8.35
C PHE A 53 19.20 -5.42 -9.05
N ARG A 54 18.11 -5.07 -8.34
CA ARG A 54 16.73 -5.08 -8.87
C ARG A 54 16.32 -6.40 -9.57
N ARG A 55 16.88 -7.53 -9.15
CA ARG A 55 16.85 -8.80 -9.90
C ARG A 55 15.45 -9.29 -10.26
N ASN A 56 14.46 -9.01 -9.41
CA ASN A 56 13.06 -9.37 -9.63
C ASN A 56 12.09 -8.23 -9.31
N MET A 57 12.57 -6.98 -9.31
CA MET A 57 11.72 -5.82 -9.10
C MET A 57 10.88 -5.56 -10.36
N PRO A 58 9.59 -5.19 -10.23
CA PRO A 58 8.80 -4.73 -11.37
C PRO A 58 9.49 -3.58 -12.11
N PRO A 59 9.41 -3.52 -13.44
CA PRO A 59 9.98 -2.40 -14.18
C PRO A 59 9.23 -1.12 -13.85
N GLY A 60 9.99 -0.02 -13.73
CA GLY A 60 9.43 1.31 -13.56
C GLY A 60 8.95 1.86 -14.89
N VAL A 61 7.70 2.30 -14.93
CA VAL A 61 7.05 2.92 -16.09
C VAL A 61 6.85 4.39 -15.77
N LYS A 62 7.18 5.27 -16.71
CA LYS A 62 7.07 6.74 -16.53
C LYS A 62 5.87 7.34 -17.24
N GLU A 63 5.35 6.63 -18.25
CA GLU A 63 4.27 7.10 -19.12
C GLU A 63 3.23 5.99 -19.31
N PHE A 64 1.96 6.36 -19.27
CA PHE A 64 0.83 5.47 -19.56
C PHE A 64 -0.10 6.13 -20.57
N ALA A 65 -0.86 5.35 -21.32
CA ALA A 65 -1.95 5.88 -22.13
C ALA A 65 -3.23 6.03 -21.30
N VAL A 66 -4.09 6.97 -21.67
CA VAL A 66 -5.46 7.08 -21.14
C VAL A 66 -6.15 5.72 -21.25
N ARG A 67 -6.99 5.38 -20.27
CA ARG A 67 -7.70 4.09 -20.19
C ARG A 67 -6.81 2.85 -20.05
N THR A 68 -5.59 3.02 -19.55
CA THR A 68 -4.67 1.93 -19.16
C THR A 68 -4.68 1.76 -17.64
N PRO A 69 -4.65 0.54 -17.09
CA PRO A 69 -4.57 0.37 -15.65
C PRO A 69 -3.16 0.73 -15.18
N VAL A 70 -3.06 1.42 -14.07
CA VAL A 70 -1.78 1.87 -13.51
C VAL A 70 -1.61 1.26 -12.13
N THR A 71 -0.44 0.67 -11.89
CA THR A 71 -0.07 0.22 -10.54
C THR A 71 0.95 1.17 -9.95
N PHE A 72 0.64 1.75 -8.80
CA PHE A 72 1.62 2.40 -7.94
C PHE A 72 2.21 1.35 -6.99
N PHE A 73 3.51 1.11 -7.10
CA PHE A 73 4.24 0.09 -6.35
C PHE A 73 5.24 0.76 -5.41
N TYR A 74 5.19 0.41 -4.14
CA TYR A 74 6.04 1.01 -3.11
C TYR A 74 6.50 -0.01 -2.08
N GLY A 75 7.67 0.26 -1.51
CA GLY A 75 8.31 -0.53 -0.46
C GLY A 75 8.57 0.33 0.77
N ILE A 76 8.20 -0.20 1.93
CA ILE A 76 8.32 0.46 3.24
C ILE A 76 9.30 -0.32 4.09
N GLN A 77 10.26 0.38 4.71
CA GLN A 77 11.20 -0.19 5.66
C GLN A 77 10.46 -0.85 6.83
N GLN A 78 11.07 -1.89 7.40
CA GLN A 78 10.47 -2.60 8.51
C GLN A 78 10.44 -1.73 9.76
N THR A 79 9.25 -1.59 10.35
CA THR A 79 9.04 -0.89 11.63
C THR A 79 8.66 -1.82 12.78
N GLY A 80 8.27 -3.06 12.46
CA GLY A 80 7.80 -4.05 13.44
C GLY A 80 6.40 -3.79 14.00
N GLY A 81 5.67 -2.83 13.45
CA GLY A 81 4.32 -2.46 13.92
C GLY A 81 3.30 -2.32 12.80
N LEU A 82 2.11 -1.86 13.15
CA LEU A 82 1.07 -1.53 12.19
C LEU A 82 1.29 -0.11 11.66
N LEU A 83 1.32 0.05 10.34
CA LEU A 83 1.37 1.36 9.68
C LEU A 83 0.04 1.65 8.98
N ASN A 84 -0.43 2.90 9.13
CA ASN A 84 -1.57 3.40 8.36
C ASN A 84 -1.05 4.06 7.09
N ILE A 85 -1.11 3.35 5.96
CA ILE A 85 -0.74 3.89 4.66
C ILE A 85 -1.99 4.46 3.99
N GLN A 86 -1.85 5.61 3.35
CA GLN A 86 -2.88 6.17 2.48
C GLN A 86 -2.25 6.56 1.15
N VAL A 87 -2.93 6.18 0.06
CA VAL A 87 -2.54 6.55 -1.32
C VAL A 87 -3.64 7.44 -1.90
N ARG A 88 -3.26 8.59 -2.45
CA ARG A 88 -4.18 9.54 -3.10
C ARG A 88 -3.80 9.72 -4.56
N TRP A 89 -4.75 9.47 -5.46
CA TRP A 89 -4.63 9.77 -6.88
C TRP A 89 -5.24 11.13 -7.16
N ILE A 90 -4.48 11.97 -7.84
CA ILE A 90 -4.83 13.34 -8.16
C ILE A 90 -4.76 13.48 -9.68
N ASN A 91 -5.84 13.95 -10.28
CA ASN A 91 -5.91 14.16 -11.72
C ASN A 91 -5.11 15.41 -12.15
N PRO A 92 -4.96 15.65 -13.46
CA PRO A 92 -4.25 16.82 -13.97
C PRO A 92 -4.83 18.17 -13.53
N ASP A 93 -6.12 18.22 -13.18
CA ASP A 93 -6.77 19.43 -12.68
C ASP A 93 -6.52 19.69 -11.18
N GLY A 94 -5.77 18.80 -10.51
CA GLY A 94 -5.46 18.91 -9.09
C GLY A 94 -6.53 18.35 -8.14
N VAL A 95 -7.55 17.66 -8.68
CA VAL A 95 -8.64 17.04 -7.91
C VAL A 95 -8.24 15.63 -7.48
N VAL A 96 -8.45 15.31 -6.20
CA VAL A 96 -8.29 13.94 -5.69
C VAL A 96 -9.44 13.08 -6.24
N THR A 97 -9.12 12.14 -7.12
CA THR A 97 -10.11 11.24 -7.74
C THR A 97 -10.29 9.94 -6.97
N ARG A 98 -9.27 9.51 -6.22
CA ARG A 98 -9.33 8.31 -5.40
C ARG A 98 -8.41 8.43 -4.20
N THR A 99 -8.89 7.94 -3.07
CA THR A 99 -8.11 7.71 -1.85
C THR A 99 -8.24 6.24 -1.46
N SER A 100 -7.14 5.61 -1.07
CA SER A 100 -7.11 4.23 -0.60
C SER A 100 -6.38 4.15 0.72
N ASP A 101 -7.03 3.57 1.72
CA ASP A 101 -6.48 3.32 3.06
C ASP A 101 -6.02 1.86 3.14
N LEU A 102 -4.71 1.69 3.30
CA LEU A 102 -4.01 0.40 3.19
C LEU A 102 -3.23 0.15 4.48
N PRO A 103 -3.84 -0.46 5.52
CA PRO A 103 -3.08 -0.85 6.70
C PRO A 103 -1.99 -1.85 6.31
N MET A 104 -0.80 -1.68 6.90
CA MET A 104 0.34 -2.56 6.70
C MET A 104 0.81 -3.08 8.07
N ASP A 105 0.40 -4.30 8.41
CA ASP A 105 0.84 -4.96 9.64
C ASP A 105 2.19 -5.65 9.42
N GLN A 106 3.24 -5.05 9.97
CA GLN A 106 4.60 -5.57 9.89
C GLN A 106 5.00 -6.40 11.13
N SER A 107 4.09 -6.62 12.09
CA SER A 107 4.42 -7.23 13.39
C SER A 107 4.86 -8.69 13.33
N GLN A 108 4.51 -9.40 12.25
CA GLN A 108 4.89 -10.80 12.01
C GLN A 108 5.96 -10.96 10.92
N GLU A 109 6.43 -9.85 10.34
CA GLU A 109 7.36 -9.91 9.20
C GLU A 109 8.82 -9.91 9.67
N GLY A 110 9.59 -10.89 9.20
CA GLY A 110 11.05 -10.97 9.43
C GLY A 110 11.89 -10.31 8.34
N ALA A 111 11.24 -9.69 7.33
CA ALA A 111 11.93 -9.03 6.23
C ALA A 111 12.39 -7.62 6.64
N LEU A 112 13.47 -7.12 6.01
CA LEU A 112 13.98 -5.76 6.26
C LEU A 112 13.05 -4.66 5.71
N TRP A 113 12.06 -5.03 4.90
CA TRP A 113 11.06 -4.14 4.30
C TRP A 113 9.91 -4.97 3.72
N THR A 114 8.75 -4.33 3.59
CA THR A 114 7.52 -4.87 3.02
C THR A 114 7.14 -4.06 1.79
N TRP A 115 6.39 -4.64 0.85
CA TRP A 115 5.84 -3.89 -0.27
C TRP A 115 4.34 -4.03 -0.38
N GLN A 116 3.74 -3.04 -1.01
CA GLN A 116 2.34 -3.03 -1.38
C GLN A 116 2.17 -2.40 -2.76
N VAL A 117 0.97 -2.55 -3.30
CA VAL A 117 0.53 -1.92 -4.52
C VAL A 117 -0.80 -1.23 -4.29
N ASP A 118 -0.98 -0.08 -4.90
CA ASP A 118 -2.30 0.50 -5.12
C ASP A 118 -2.53 0.67 -6.62
N ARG A 119 -3.75 0.38 -7.11
CA ARG A 119 -4.04 0.33 -8.54
C ARG A 119 -5.14 1.30 -8.91
N LEU A 120 -4.91 2.11 -9.93
CA LEU A 120 -5.95 2.88 -10.60
C LEU A 120 -6.45 2.11 -11.83
N GLU A 121 -7.76 1.86 -11.89
CA GLU A 121 -8.34 1.05 -12.95
C GLU A 121 -8.46 1.84 -14.26
N LYS A 122 -8.56 1.11 -15.39
CA LYS A 122 -8.66 1.71 -16.73
C LYS A 122 -9.69 2.83 -16.82
N ARG A 123 -10.87 2.63 -16.24
CA ARG A 123 -11.96 3.61 -16.31
C ARG A 123 -11.67 4.92 -15.57
N ASP A 124 -10.78 4.87 -14.58
CA ASP A 124 -10.50 6.00 -13.70
C ASP A 124 -9.38 6.89 -14.26
N LEU A 125 -8.45 6.33 -15.04
CA LEU A 125 -7.39 7.07 -15.76
C LEU A 125 -7.92 7.68 -17.08
N ALA A 126 -8.90 8.58 -16.97
CA ALA A 126 -9.70 9.06 -18.10
C ALA A 126 -9.14 10.30 -18.84
N GLN A 127 -8.15 10.99 -18.26
CA GLN A 127 -7.67 12.28 -18.73
C GLN A 127 -6.16 12.21 -19.05
N ALA A 128 -5.76 12.75 -20.20
CA ALA A 128 -4.35 12.95 -20.50
C ALA A 128 -3.77 14.13 -19.71
N GLY A 129 -2.49 14.09 -19.37
CA GLY A 129 -1.81 15.11 -18.58
C GLY A 129 -0.95 14.51 -17.47
N VAL A 130 -0.50 15.36 -16.56
CA VAL A 130 0.30 14.93 -15.41
C VAL A 130 -0.62 14.58 -14.25
N TRP A 131 -0.78 13.28 -14.02
CA TRP A 131 -1.39 12.77 -12.79
C TRP A 131 -0.37 12.79 -11.67
N VAL A 132 -0.85 12.80 -10.43
CA VAL A 132 0.01 12.74 -9.25
C VAL A 132 -0.52 11.69 -8.29
N VAL A 133 0.39 10.88 -7.76
CA VAL A 133 0.11 10.03 -6.60
C VAL A 133 0.81 10.60 -5.37
N GLU A 134 0.05 10.86 -4.32
CA GLU A 134 0.60 11.16 -3.00
C GLU A 134 0.57 9.91 -2.11
N LEU A 135 1.71 9.60 -1.50
CA LEU A 135 1.82 8.55 -0.49
C LEU A 135 1.87 9.22 0.88
N LEU A 136 1.03 8.73 1.80
CA LEU A 136 0.99 9.16 3.18
C LEU A 136 1.21 7.97 4.12
N ILE A 137 1.93 8.21 5.22
CA ILE A 137 2.15 7.24 6.28
C ILE A 137 1.80 7.94 7.60
N SER A 138 0.91 7.32 8.38
CA SER A 138 0.42 7.86 9.67
C SER A 138 -0.09 9.31 9.55
N GLY A 139 -0.73 9.65 8.42
CA GLY A 139 -1.29 10.98 8.14
C GLY A 139 -0.30 12.00 7.55
N HIS A 140 0.99 11.67 7.46
CA HIS A 140 2.00 12.56 6.88
C HIS A 140 2.28 12.23 5.43
N ARG A 141 2.29 13.23 4.54
CA ARG A 141 2.71 13.04 3.14
C ARG A 141 4.21 12.79 3.07
N VAL A 142 4.59 11.59 2.66
CA VAL A 142 5.97 11.14 2.57
C VAL A 142 6.54 11.20 1.15
N GLY A 143 5.68 11.32 0.14
CA GLY A 143 6.12 11.44 -1.24
C GLY A 143 5.01 11.90 -2.18
N ARG A 144 5.43 12.47 -3.31
CA ARG A 144 4.58 12.93 -4.40
C ARG A 144 5.19 12.47 -5.72
N TYR A 145 4.47 11.65 -6.46
CA TYR A 145 4.98 10.92 -7.62
C TYR A 145 4.22 11.34 -8.87
N PRO A 146 4.84 12.09 -9.80
CA PRO A 146 4.19 12.48 -11.04
C PRO A 146 4.14 11.31 -12.02
N LEU A 147 3.02 11.19 -12.71
CA LEU A 147 2.75 10.20 -13.74
C LEU A 147 2.29 10.92 -15.01
N LEU A 148 3.00 10.71 -16.11
CA LEU A 148 2.57 11.27 -17.38
C LEU A 148 1.57 10.35 -18.07
N VAL A 149 0.39 10.87 -18.38
CA VAL A 149 -0.64 10.16 -19.13
C VAL A 149 -0.80 10.79 -20.51
N ARG A 150 -0.63 9.98 -21.55
CA ARG A 150 -0.77 10.37 -22.96
C ARG A 150 -2.16 10.00 -23.47
N ALA A 151 -2.67 10.79 -24.42
CA ALA A 151 -3.94 10.51 -25.11
C ALA A 151 -3.86 9.19 -25.90
#